data_AF-A0A942NRU6-F1
#
_entry.id   AF-A0A942NRU6-F1
#
_cell.length_a   1.000
_cell.length_b   1.000
_cell.length_c   1.000
_cell.angle_alpha   90.00
_cell.angle_beta   90.00
_cell.angle_gamma   90.00
#
_symmetry.space_group_name_H-M   'P 1'
#
loop_
_entity.id
_entity.type
_entity.pdbx_description
1 polymer ?
#
loop_
_entity_poly.entity_id
_entity_poly.type
_entity_poly.pdbx_seq_one_letter_code
_entity_poly.pdbx_strand_id
1 'polypeptide(L)'
;MNKKFFIQLLVLAALVVSAFTPAGEAFAASSCGTGYTVVKGDTLGKIANRCSTTISALRRANPEIGNGNLIYPGQYLYLPGALIKGSGGYDTYIIERGDTLRALANRFNTTVDSLMGLNPDIKDANKIYEGQRLVVPGSGGGTPPSNPVPTGKSYIVQKNDTLKKIATWTNTTVEAILAVNPQITNANLIYVGQVISLPDSVTTYTVQSGDTLKKISVRFGTTLDKVLALNPGITNPDKIYVGQVVRVY
;
A
#
# COMPACT_ATOMS: atom_id res chain seq x y z
N MET A 1 -52.52 -9.03 68.63
CA MET A 1 -53.08 -9.00 67.26
C MET A 1 -52.33 -7.90 66.51
N ASN A 2 -51.63 -8.08 65.38
CA ASN A 2 -51.72 -9.05 64.31
C ASN A 2 -50.39 -9.19 63.54
N LYS A 3 -50.07 -10.44 63.19
CA LYS A 3 -49.50 -10.97 61.93
C LYS A 3 -48.13 -10.52 61.40
N LYS A 4 -47.15 -11.43 61.63
CA LYS A 4 -46.20 -12.09 60.69
C LYS A 4 -45.91 -11.39 59.35
N PHE A 5 -44.63 -11.27 58.98
CA PHE A 5 -44.05 -11.97 57.82
C PHE A 5 -42.50 -11.87 57.79
N PHE A 6 -41.86 -13.03 57.67
CA PHE A 6 -40.43 -13.24 57.42
C PHE A 6 -40.15 -13.01 55.92
N ILE A 7 -39.16 -12.20 55.54
CA ILE A 7 -38.48 -12.31 54.24
C ILE A 7 -36.99 -12.02 54.43
N GLN A 8 -36.17 -13.05 54.18
CA GLN A 8 -34.73 -12.98 53.99
C GLN A 8 -34.41 -12.09 52.78
N LEU A 9 -33.43 -11.19 52.87
CA LEU A 9 -32.85 -10.57 51.67
C LEU A 9 -31.36 -10.86 51.57
N LEU A 10 -31.05 -11.53 50.46
CA LEU A 10 -29.76 -11.94 49.93
C LEU A 10 -28.85 -10.74 49.64
N VAL A 11 -27.56 -10.92 49.91
CA VAL A 11 -26.47 -10.01 49.54
C VAL A 11 -26.34 -9.96 48.01
N LEU A 12 -26.25 -8.76 47.42
CA LEU A 12 -25.70 -8.57 46.08
C LEU A 12 -24.74 -7.39 46.07
N ALA A 13 -23.45 -7.69 46.20
CA ALA A 13 -22.37 -6.74 45.95
C ALA A 13 -22.18 -6.59 44.44
N ALA A 14 -22.62 -5.47 43.87
CA ALA A 14 -22.37 -5.13 42.47
C ALA A 14 -20.99 -4.44 42.37
N LEU A 15 -19.99 -5.21 41.93
CA LEU A 15 -18.67 -4.70 41.55
C LEU A 15 -18.80 -4.11 40.13
N VAL A 16 -18.91 -2.79 40.02
CA VAL A 16 -18.91 -2.09 38.72
C VAL A 16 -17.48 -2.00 38.22
N VAL A 17 -17.09 -2.96 37.38
CA VAL A 17 -15.88 -2.83 36.57
C VAL A 17 -16.24 -1.95 35.38
N SER A 18 -15.91 -0.66 35.46
CA SER A 18 -16.04 0.26 34.32
C SER A 18 -15.01 -0.13 33.26
N ALA A 19 -15.46 -0.89 32.26
CA ALA A 19 -14.70 -1.13 31.04
C ALA A 19 -14.60 0.19 30.27
N PHE A 20 -13.41 0.80 30.30
CA PHE A 20 -13.09 1.94 29.46
C PHE A 20 -12.87 1.43 28.03
N THR A 21 -13.93 1.35 27.24
CA THR A 21 -13.78 1.15 25.80
C THR A 21 -13.24 2.44 25.20
N PRO A 22 -12.06 2.45 24.53
CA PRO A 22 -11.72 3.59 23.70
C PRO A 22 -12.76 3.62 22.58
N ALA A 23 -13.63 4.63 22.61
CA ALA A 23 -14.46 4.95 21.48
C ALA A 23 -13.49 5.29 20.33
N GLY A 24 -13.35 4.38 19.37
CA GLY A 24 -12.79 4.75 18.08
C GLY A 24 -13.61 5.93 17.57
N GLU A 25 -12.93 7.01 17.18
CA GLU A 25 -13.59 8.19 16.67
C GLU A 25 -14.51 7.79 15.51
N ALA A 26 -15.81 7.89 15.73
CA ALA A 26 -16.80 7.71 14.68
C ALA A 26 -16.65 8.91 13.74
N PHE A 27 -16.00 8.69 12.60
CA PHE A 27 -15.99 9.64 11.50
C PHE A 27 -17.44 9.97 11.15
N ALA A 28 -17.80 11.26 11.19
CA ALA A 28 -19.17 11.71 10.97
C ALA A 28 -19.59 11.38 9.53
N ALA A 29 -20.28 10.24 9.37
CA ALA A 29 -20.85 9.83 8.10
C ALA A 29 -21.82 10.90 7.58
N SER A 30 -21.78 11.16 6.28
CA SER A 30 -22.82 11.91 5.57
C SER A 30 -24.22 11.50 6.05
N SER A 31 -25.05 12.47 6.44
CA SER A 31 -26.44 12.24 6.90
C SER A 31 -27.33 11.60 5.82
N CYS A 32 -26.90 11.65 4.56
CA CYS A 32 -27.56 11.06 3.41
C CYS A 32 -26.95 9.71 2.99
N GLY A 33 -25.99 9.17 3.75
CA GLY A 33 -25.23 7.99 3.35
C GLY A 33 -24.39 8.24 2.08
N THR A 34 -24.31 7.24 1.21
CA THR A 34 -23.40 7.21 0.05
C THR A 34 -24.02 7.74 -1.24
N GLY A 35 -25.26 8.21 -1.24
CA GLY A 35 -25.91 8.69 -2.44
C GLY A 35 -27.20 9.43 -2.19
N TYR A 36 -27.66 10.18 -3.19
CA TYR A 36 -28.86 11.00 -3.08
C TYR A 36 -29.58 11.12 -4.42
N THR A 37 -30.88 10.82 -4.47
CA THR A 37 -31.71 11.07 -5.65
C THR A 37 -32.31 12.47 -5.58
N VAL A 38 -31.99 13.31 -6.57
CA VAL A 38 -32.44 14.69 -6.69
C VAL A 38 -33.97 14.74 -6.79
N VAL A 39 -34.60 15.61 -5.99
CA VAL A 39 -36.05 15.84 -6.06
C VAL A 39 -36.38 17.23 -6.61
N LYS A 40 -37.64 17.44 -6.99
CA LYS A 40 -38.10 18.73 -7.51
C LYS A 40 -37.84 19.85 -6.49
N GLY A 41 -37.11 20.89 -6.90
CA GLY A 41 -36.77 22.05 -6.06
C GLY A 41 -35.41 21.97 -5.37
N ASP A 42 -34.67 20.88 -5.55
CA ASP A 42 -33.30 20.75 -5.09
C ASP A 42 -32.33 21.63 -5.88
N THR A 43 -31.26 22.03 -5.19
CA THR A 43 -30.06 22.61 -5.78
C THR A 43 -28.85 21.91 -5.16
N LEU A 44 -27.69 21.93 -5.83
CA LEU A 44 -26.47 21.35 -5.25
C LEU A 44 -26.13 21.93 -3.87
N GLY A 45 -26.38 23.22 -3.64
CA GLY A 45 -26.18 23.85 -2.33
C GLY A 45 -27.12 23.31 -1.25
N LYS A 46 -28.41 23.14 -1.55
CA LYS A 46 -29.37 22.54 -0.60
C LYS A 46 -29.01 21.10 -0.26
N ILE A 47 -28.63 20.31 -1.27
CA ILE A 47 -28.21 18.92 -1.09
C ILE A 47 -26.91 18.87 -0.27
N ALA A 48 -25.90 19.68 -0.60
CA ALA A 48 -24.64 19.74 0.14
C ALA A 48 -24.86 20.04 1.63
N ASN A 49 -25.67 21.06 1.94
CA ASN A 49 -26.00 21.43 3.31
C ASN A 49 -26.75 20.31 4.04
N ARG A 50 -27.76 19.71 3.37
CA ARG A 50 -28.55 18.61 3.93
C ARG A 50 -27.67 17.40 4.25
N CYS A 51 -26.80 17.03 3.32
CA CYS A 51 -25.96 15.83 3.37
C CYS A 51 -24.60 16.07 4.04
N SER A 52 -24.42 17.22 4.70
CA SER A 52 -23.20 17.59 5.42
C SER A 52 -21.92 17.47 4.58
N THR A 53 -21.99 17.83 3.30
CA THR A 53 -20.87 17.86 2.36
C THR A 53 -20.73 19.24 1.70
N THR A 54 -19.91 19.38 0.66
CA THR A 54 -19.70 20.64 -0.07
C THR A 54 -20.09 20.51 -1.53
N ILE A 55 -20.46 21.64 -2.16
CA ILE A 55 -20.73 21.68 -3.62
C ILE A 55 -19.51 21.17 -4.40
N SER A 56 -18.30 21.53 -3.96
CA SER A 56 -17.05 21.09 -4.58
C SER A 56 -16.85 19.56 -4.46
N ALA A 57 -17.19 18.96 -3.32
CA ALA A 57 -17.14 17.51 -3.15
C ALA A 57 -18.19 16.80 -4.01
N LEU A 58 -19.43 17.34 -4.07
CA LEU A 58 -20.46 16.82 -4.96
C LEU A 58 -20.02 16.84 -6.43
N ARG A 59 -19.42 17.93 -6.90
CA ARG A 59 -18.93 18.03 -8.28
C ARG A 59 -17.76 17.07 -8.57
N ARG A 60 -16.84 16.90 -7.62
CA ARG A 60 -15.75 15.91 -7.78
C ARG A 60 -16.27 14.48 -7.82
N ALA A 61 -17.29 14.17 -7.03
CA ALA A 61 -17.90 12.84 -6.98
C ALA A 61 -18.69 12.52 -8.26
N ASN A 62 -19.31 13.55 -8.85
CA ASN A 62 -20.22 13.51 -10.00
C ASN A 62 -19.66 14.37 -11.15
N PRO A 63 -18.59 13.91 -11.83
CA PRO A 63 -17.86 14.70 -12.83
C PRO A 63 -18.71 15.11 -14.04
N GLU A 64 -19.82 14.43 -14.31
CA GLU A 64 -20.78 14.78 -15.35
C GLU A 64 -21.45 16.15 -15.14
N ILE A 65 -21.45 16.66 -13.91
CA ILE A 65 -21.94 18.02 -13.58
C ILE A 65 -20.92 19.09 -14.03
N GLY A 66 -19.65 18.70 -14.11
CA GLY A 66 -18.53 19.61 -14.43
C GLY A 66 -18.47 20.82 -13.49
N ASN A 67 -18.17 21.98 -14.06
CA ASN A 67 -18.11 23.25 -13.32
C ASN A 67 -19.50 23.89 -13.09
N GLY A 68 -20.56 23.26 -13.60
CA GLY A 68 -21.93 23.74 -13.52
C GLY A 68 -22.61 23.46 -12.18
N ASN A 69 -23.88 23.86 -12.08
CA ASN A 69 -24.77 23.55 -10.95
C ASN A 69 -26.05 22.83 -11.39
N LEU A 70 -26.12 22.44 -12.65
CA LEU A 70 -27.34 21.89 -13.23
C LEU A 70 -27.50 20.44 -12.80
N ILE A 71 -28.65 20.16 -12.18
CA ILE A 71 -29.10 18.84 -11.78
C ILE A 71 -30.57 18.70 -12.13
N TYR A 72 -31.01 17.47 -12.35
CA TYR A 72 -32.38 17.17 -12.75
C TYR A 72 -33.10 16.32 -11.70
N PRO A 73 -34.39 16.54 -11.42
CA PRO A 73 -35.17 15.62 -10.61
C PRO A 73 -35.06 14.18 -11.13
N GLY A 74 -34.86 13.23 -10.23
CA GLY A 74 -34.60 11.82 -10.53
C GLY A 74 -33.12 11.48 -10.78
N GLN A 75 -32.23 12.47 -10.95
CA GLN A 75 -30.79 12.23 -11.07
C GLN A 75 -30.24 11.65 -9.77
N TYR A 76 -29.45 10.59 -9.86
CA TYR A 76 -28.73 10.02 -8.72
C TYR A 76 -27.35 10.66 -8.60
N LEU A 77 -27.03 11.17 -7.41
CA LEU A 77 -25.73 11.74 -7.08
C LEU A 77 -24.99 10.81 -6.14
N TYR A 78 -23.73 10.53 -6.46
CA TYR A 78 -22.80 9.90 -5.54
C TYR A 78 -22.34 10.92 -4.48
N LEU A 79 -22.27 10.48 -3.22
CA LEU A 79 -21.79 11.28 -2.11
C LEU A 79 -20.42 10.79 -1.63
N PRO A 80 -19.66 11.62 -0.89
CA PRO A 80 -18.49 11.15 -0.17
C PRO A 80 -18.78 9.89 0.66
N GLY A 81 -17.84 8.95 0.68
CA GLY A 81 -17.98 7.63 1.29
C GLY A 81 -18.55 6.54 0.38
N ALA A 82 -19.06 6.89 -0.81
CA ALA A 82 -19.61 5.90 -1.73
C ALA A 82 -18.57 4.92 -2.28
N LEU A 83 -18.92 3.64 -2.32
CA LEU A 83 -18.15 2.61 -3.01
C LEU A 83 -18.91 2.15 -4.25
N ILE A 84 -18.41 2.54 -5.42
CA ILE A 84 -18.98 2.20 -6.72
C ILE A 84 -18.28 0.93 -7.20
N LYS A 85 -19.05 -0.14 -7.39
CA LYS A 85 -18.53 -1.41 -7.88
C LYS A 85 -18.11 -1.29 -9.34
N GLY A 86 -16.85 -1.59 -9.60
CA GLY A 86 -16.29 -1.59 -10.94
C GLY A 86 -16.19 -2.99 -11.52
N SER A 87 -15.47 -3.10 -12.63
CA SER A 87 -15.14 -4.36 -13.30
C SER A 87 -13.64 -4.63 -13.21
N GLY A 88 -13.21 -5.85 -13.54
CA GLY A 88 -11.78 -6.20 -13.58
C GLY A 88 -11.09 -6.24 -12.21
N GLY A 89 -11.84 -6.39 -11.12
CA GLY A 89 -11.29 -6.49 -9.77
C GLY A 89 -10.96 -5.14 -9.12
N TYR A 90 -11.46 -4.03 -9.66
CA TYR A 90 -11.30 -2.69 -9.08
C TYR A 90 -12.65 -2.04 -8.82
N ASP A 91 -12.72 -1.28 -7.73
CA ASP A 91 -13.86 -0.45 -7.36
C ASP A 91 -13.43 1.03 -7.38
N THR A 92 -14.40 1.95 -7.37
CA THR A 92 -14.13 3.39 -7.17
C THR A 92 -14.71 3.83 -5.84
N TYR A 93 -13.86 4.27 -4.94
CA TYR A 93 -14.25 4.88 -3.68
C TYR A 93 -14.27 6.41 -3.80
N ILE A 94 -15.32 7.05 -3.29
CA ILE A 94 -15.44 8.52 -3.24
C ILE A 94 -14.93 8.97 -1.88
N ILE A 95 -13.82 9.72 -1.88
CA ILE A 95 -13.11 10.13 -0.66
C ILE A 95 -14.04 10.91 0.28
N GLU A 96 -14.13 10.48 1.52
CA GLU A 96 -14.88 11.12 2.60
C GLU A 96 -14.01 12.11 3.38
N ARG A 97 -14.65 13.08 4.05
CA ARG A 97 -13.93 14.02 4.89
C ARG A 97 -13.21 13.28 6.01
N GLY A 98 -11.91 13.54 6.17
CA GLY A 98 -11.07 12.91 7.18
C GLY A 98 -10.33 11.67 6.69
N ASP A 99 -10.61 11.20 5.47
CA ASP A 99 -9.86 10.12 4.87
C ASP A 99 -8.38 10.47 4.68
N THR A 100 -7.54 9.45 4.81
CA THR A 100 -6.13 9.47 4.42
C THR A 100 -5.86 8.26 3.54
N LEU A 101 -4.92 8.35 2.59
CA LEU A 101 -4.56 7.18 1.77
C LEU A 101 -4.08 6.01 2.64
N ARG A 102 -3.46 6.27 3.80
CA ARG A 102 -3.04 5.21 4.74
C ARG A 102 -4.23 4.47 5.34
N ALA A 103 -5.25 5.19 5.81
CA ALA A 103 -6.45 4.56 6.35
C ALA A 103 -7.22 3.79 5.26
N LEU A 104 -7.30 4.36 4.06
CA LEU A 104 -7.95 3.72 2.91
C LEU A 104 -7.18 2.47 2.43
N ALA A 105 -5.85 2.51 2.40
CA ALA A 105 -5.03 1.35 2.07
C ALA A 105 -5.33 0.18 3.01
N ASN A 106 -5.37 0.44 4.33
CA ASN A 106 -5.76 -0.57 5.31
C ASN A 106 -7.19 -1.08 5.09
N ARG A 107 -8.14 -0.17 4.83
CA ARG A 107 -9.56 -0.51 4.59
C ARG A 107 -9.74 -1.42 3.38
N PHE A 108 -8.99 -1.18 2.31
CA PHE A 108 -9.08 -1.95 1.06
C PHE A 108 -8.03 -3.07 0.97
N ASN A 109 -7.38 -3.40 2.10
CA ASN A 109 -6.37 -4.46 2.19
C ASN A 109 -5.27 -4.34 1.10
N THR A 110 -4.72 -3.14 0.96
CA THR A 110 -3.68 -2.79 -0.01
C THR A 110 -2.67 -1.83 0.61
N THR A 111 -1.75 -1.28 -0.19
CA THR A 111 -0.75 -0.29 0.24
C THR A 111 -1.04 1.09 -0.32
N VAL A 112 -0.51 2.13 0.33
CA VAL A 112 -0.57 3.51 -0.18
C VAL A 112 0.03 3.59 -1.59
N ASP A 113 1.15 2.91 -1.83
CA ASP A 113 1.79 2.90 -3.14
C ASP A 113 0.93 2.21 -4.21
N SER A 114 0.27 1.10 -3.87
CA SER A 114 -0.65 0.45 -4.80
C SER A 114 -1.83 1.37 -5.11
N LEU A 115 -2.36 2.09 -4.12
CA LEU A 115 -3.39 3.11 -4.36
C LEU A 115 -2.88 4.24 -5.26
N MET A 116 -1.69 4.78 -5.02
CA MET A 116 -1.11 5.83 -5.87
C MET A 116 -0.79 5.32 -7.28
N GLY A 117 -0.36 4.06 -7.42
CA GLY A 117 -0.13 3.41 -8.72
C GLY A 117 -1.41 3.24 -9.53
N LEU A 118 -2.54 2.95 -8.87
CA LEU A 118 -3.87 2.92 -9.49
C LEU A 118 -4.41 4.32 -9.81
N ASN A 119 -3.90 5.36 -9.15
CA ASN A 119 -4.39 6.73 -9.25
C ASN A 119 -3.26 7.68 -9.60
N PRO A 120 -2.74 7.65 -10.84
CA PRO A 120 -1.54 8.38 -11.23
C PRO A 120 -1.67 9.90 -11.10
N ASP A 121 -2.88 10.45 -11.02
CA ASP A 121 -3.12 11.88 -10.80
C ASP A 121 -2.81 12.33 -9.36
N ILE A 122 -2.73 11.39 -8.41
CA ILE A 122 -2.34 11.67 -7.03
C ILE A 122 -0.82 11.65 -6.93
N LYS A 123 -0.21 12.84 -6.97
CA LYS A 123 1.25 13.00 -6.88
C LYS A 123 1.77 13.09 -5.43
N ASP A 124 0.88 13.38 -4.48
CA ASP A 124 1.20 13.55 -3.07
C ASP A 124 0.16 12.81 -2.23
N ALA A 125 0.61 11.83 -1.45
CA ALA A 125 -0.25 10.97 -0.65
C ALA A 125 -1.07 11.71 0.41
N ASN A 126 -0.63 12.92 0.78
CA ASN A 126 -1.30 13.77 1.77
C ASN A 126 -2.27 14.77 1.12
N LYS A 127 -2.35 14.81 -0.22
CA LYS A 127 -3.22 15.73 -0.97
C LYS A 127 -4.33 14.98 -1.69
N ILE A 128 -5.24 14.45 -0.89
CA ILE A 128 -6.53 13.93 -1.37
C ILE A 128 -7.66 14.84 -0.89
N TYR A 129 -8.74 14.91 -1.67
CA TYR A 129 -9.82 15.87 -1.42
C TYR A 129 -11.16 15.16 -1.25
N GLU A 130 -11.98 15.62 -0.31
CA GLU A 130 -13.36 15.15 -0.13
C GLU A 130 -14.11 15.15 -1.48
N GLY A 131 -14.80 14.06 -1.83
CA GLY A 131 -15.50 13.87 -3.10
C GLY A 131 -14.61 13.43 -4.26
N GLN A 132 -13.28 13.39 -4.11
CA GLN A 132 -12.39 12.86 -5.14
C GLN A 132 -12.64 11.37 -5.36
N ARG A 133 -12.66 10.95 -6.61
CA ARG A 133 -12.76 9.55 -7.01
C ARG A 133 -11.39 8.88 -6.86
N LEU A 134 -11.34 7.78 -6.12
CA LEU A 134 -10.15 6.97 -5.87
C LEU A 134 -10.40 5.54 -6.35
N VAL A 135 -9.63 5.08 -7.32
CA VAL A 135 -9.63 3.68 -7.75
C VAL A 135 -8.97 2.84 -6.66
N VAL A 136 -9.66 1.78 -6.25
CA VAL A 136 -9.22 0.88 -5.17
C VAL A 136 -9.38 -0.58 -5.60
N PRO A 137 -8.64 -1.53 -5.01
CA PRO A 137 -8.89 -2.95 -5.24
C PRO A 137 -10.31 -3.34 -4.80
N GLY A 138 -10.98 -4.16 -5.62
CA GLY A 138 -12.31 -4.67 -5.35
C GLY A 138 -12.31 -5.84 -4.37
N SER A 139 -13.47 -6.07 -3.72
CA SER A 139 -13.67 -7.10 -2.69
C SER A 139 -13.50 -8.55 -3.15
N GLY A 140 -13.25 -8.79 -4.45
CA GLY A 140 -13.02 -10.10 -5.05
C GLY A 140 -11.56 -10.55 -5.08
N GLY A 141 -10.66 -9.84 -4.39
CA GLY A 141 -9.25 -10.25 -4.36
C GLY A 141 -8.62 -10.23 -5.74
N GLY A 142 -8.82 -9.14 -6.49
CA GLY A 142 -7.85 -8.78 -7.51
C GLY A 142 -6.53 -8.59 -6.77
N THR A 143 -5.71 -9.64 -6.73
CA THR A 143 -4.33 -9.54 -6.29
C THR A 143 -3.77 -8.34 -7.03
N PRO A 144 -3.19 -7.33 -6.35
CA PRO A 144 -2.43 -6.29 -7.02
C PRO A 144 -1.55 -6.96 -8.08
N PRO A 145 -1.39 -6.39 -9.29
CA PRO A 145 -0.54 -7.00 -10.32
C PRO A 145 0.70 -7.53 -9.64
N SER A 146 0.90 -8.86 -9.68
CA SER A 146 1.85 -9.51 -8.79
C SER A 146 3.16 -8.78 -8.95
N ASN A 147 3.61 -8.11 -7.90
CA ASN A 147 4.95 -7.56 -7.86
C ASN A 147 5.87 -8.72 -8.28
N PRO A 148 6.75 -8.55 -9.28
CA PRO A 148 7.58 -9.66 -9.75
C PRO A 148 8.23 -10.32 -8.54
N VAL A 149 8.01 -11.62 -8.38
CA VAL A 149 8.59 -12.42 -7.30
C VAL A 149 10.11 -12.17 -7.35
N PRO A 150 10.73 -11.68 -6.27
CA PRO A 150 12.17 -11.46 -6.25
C PRO A 150 12.91 -12.74 -6.62
N THR A 151 13.63 -12.74 -7.73
CA THR A 151 14.41 -13.89 -8.23
C THR A 151 15.77 -14.03 -7.52
N GLY A 152 15.89 -13.52 -6.29
CA GLY A 152 17.14 -13.43 -5.52
C GLY A 152 16.91 -13.20 -4.02
N LYS A 153 17.98 -12.81 -3.30
CA LYS A 153 17.88 -12.47 -1.87
C LYS A 153 16.88 -11.33 -1.69
N SER A 154 15.96 -11.46 -0.75
CA SER A 154 14.97 -10.44 -0.43
C SER A 154 15.14 -9.95 1.00
N TYR A 155 14.70 -8.72 1.24
CA TYR A 155 14.71 -8.09 2.56
C TYR A 155 13.35 -7.47 2.82
N ILE A 156 12.83 -7.65 4.04
CA ILE A 156 11.59 -7.02 4.49
C ILE A 156 11.99 -5.79 5.29
N VAL A 157 11.62 -4.61 4.79
CA VAL A 157 11.94 -3.32 5.41
C VAL A 157 11.38 -3.27 6.83
N GLN A 158 12.23 -2.92 7.79
CA GLN A 158 11.91 -2.81 9.21
C GLN A 158 11.70 -1.35 9.61
N LYS A 159 11.22 -1.14 10.84
CA LYS A 159 11.03 0.20 11.41
C LYS A 159 12.37 0.95 11.45
N ASN A 160 12.37 2.19 10.93
CA ASN A 160 13.52 3.10 10.83
C ASN A 160 14.59 2.72 9.79
N ASP A 161 14.29 1.80 8.89
CA ASP A 161 15.16 1.51 7.75
C ASP A 161 15.17 2.64 6.72
N THR A 162 16.28 2.75 6.01
CA THR A 162 16.42 3.53 4.78
C THR A 162 17.19 2.70 3.77
N LEU A 163 17.02 2.96 2.47
CA LEU A 163 17.79 2.25 1.44
C LEU A 163 19.29 2.40 1.66
N LYS A 164 19.74 3.55 2.19
CA LYS A 164 21.15 3.78 2.55
C LYS A 164 21.63 2.84 3.65
N LYS A 165 20.87 2.68 4.74
CA LYS A 165 21.22 1.76 5.84
C LYS A 165 21.26 0.32 5.36
N ILE A 166 20.26 -0.07 4.56
CA ILE A 166 20.18 -1.41 3.99
C ILE A 166 21.37 -1.66 3.07
N ALA A 167 21.67 -0.73 2.15
CA ALA A 167 22.81 -0.84 1.25
C ALA A 167 24.15 -0.99 1.99
N THR A 168 24.37 -0.20 3.05
CA THR A 168 25.56 -0.35 3.90
C THR A 168 25.60 -1.71 4.58
N TRP A 169 24.48 -2.17 5.14
CA TRP A 169 24.39 -3.45 5.83
C TRP A 169 24.61 -4.65 4.88
N THR A 170 24.11 -4.57 3.64
CA THR A 170 24.26 -5.62 2.63
C THR A 170 25.49 -5.46 1.74
N ASN A 171 26.38 -4.53 2.06
CA ASN A 171 27.59 -4.23 1.28
C ASN A 171 27.31 -4.00 -0.21
N THR A 172 26.34 -3.14 -0.51
CA THR A 172 25.95 -2.73 -1.86
C THR A 172 25.71 -1.22 -1.92
N THR A 173 25.16 -0.72 -3.03
CA THR A 173 24.78 0.70 -3.19
C THR A 173 23.27 0.86 -3.28
N VAL A 174 22.78 2.07 -2.99
CA VAL A 174 21.36 2.40 -3.16
C VAL A 174 20.96 2.23 -4.62
N GLU A 175 21.82 2.66 -5.54
CA GLU A 175 21.62 2.55 -6.99
C GLU A 175 21.49 1.09 -7.43
N ALA A 176 22.30 0.18 -6.88
CA ALA A 176 22.22 -1.24 -7.19
C ALA A 176 20.93 -1.87 -6.65
N ILE A 177 20.46 -1.46 -5.47
CA ILE A 177 19.15 -1.87 -4.95
C ILE A 177 18.03 -1.36 -5.86
N LEU A 178 18.05 -0.08 -6.25
CA LEU A 178 17.02 0.49 -7.13
C LEU A 178 16.99 -0.18 -8.51
N ALA A 179 18.14 -0.55 -9.06
CA ALA A 179 18.23 -1.23 -10.36
C ALA A 179 17.46 -2.55 -10.42
N VAL A 180 17.36 -3.27 -9.30
CA VAL A 180 16.58 -4.53 -9.18
C VAL A 180 15.21 -4.34 -8.53
N ASN A 181 14.81 -3.08 -8.28
CA ASN A 181 13.50 -2.71 -7.74
C ASN A 181 12.91 -1.53 -8.55
N PRO A 182 12.55 -1.73 -9.83
CA PRO A 182 12.04 -0.67 -10.69
C PRO A 182 10.73 -0.03 -10.19
N GLN A 183 10.03 -0.70 -9.26
CA GLN A 183 8.86 -0.16 -8.58
C GLN A 183 9.18 0.97 -7.58
N ILE A 184 10.42 1.07 -7.09
CA ILE A 184 10.83 2.12 -6.15
C ILE A 184 11.26 3.35 -6.95
N THR A 185 10.32 4.25 -7.18
CA THR A 185 10.56 5.49 -7.93
C THR A 185 11.15 6.61 -7.09
N ASN A 186 11.09 6.50 -5.75
CA ASN A 186 11.70 7.43 -4.81
C ASN A 186 12.52 6.67 -3.74
N ALA A 187 13.84 6.83 -3.78
CA ALA A 187 14.78 6.15 -2.90
C ALA A 187 14.64 6.48 -1.40
N ASN A 188 14.00 7.62 -1.08
CA ASN A 188 13.79 8.07 0.29
C ASN A 188 12.49 7.53 0.91
N LEU A 189 11.65 6.87 0.12
CA LEU A 189 10.34 6.40 0.55
C LEU A 189 10.30 4.87 0.45
N ILE A 190 10.81 4.22 1.50
CA ILE A 190 10.58 2.81 1.75
C ILE A 190 9.78 2.63 3.03
N TYR A 191 8.94 1.59 3.09
CA TYR A 191 7.96 1.41 4.15
C TYR A 191 8.16 0.10 4.90
N VAL A 192 7.87 0.10 6.20
CA VAL A 192 7.90 -1.13 7.01
C VAL A 192 7.02 -2.20 6.39
N GLY A 193 7.54 -3.43 6.28
CA GLY A 193 6.87 -4.56 5.64
C GLY A 193 7.05 -4.62 4.13
N GLN A 194 7.60 -3.59 3.48
CA GLN A 194 7.92 -3.61 2.06
C GLN A 194 8.99 -4.67 1.79
N VAL A 195 8.72 -5.60 0.87
CA VAL A 195 9.72 -6.54 0.38
C VAL A 195 10.52 -5.87 -0.73
N ILE A 196 11.84 -5.81 -0.55
CA ILE A 196 12.78 -5.33 -1.56
C ILE A 196 13.66 -6.49 -2.03
N SER A 197 13.93 -6.52 -3.33
CA SER A 197 14.96 -7.38 -3.91
C SER A 197 16.33 -6.80 -3.56
N LEU A 198 17.26 -7.63 -3.11
CA LEU A 198 18.65 -7.23 -2.94
C LEU A 198 19.45 -7.65 -4.18
N PRO A 199 20.35 -6.81 -4.69
CA PRO A 199 21.21 -7.18 -5.80
C PRO A 199 22.18 -8.28 -5.36
N ASP A 200 22.55 -9.15 -6.29
CA ASP A 200 23.65 -10.10 -6.08
C ASP A 200 24.95 -9.31 -5.81
N SER A 201 25.69 -9.67 -4.76
CA SER A 201 26.88 -8.92 -4.32
C SER A 201 28.12 -9.41 -5.06
N VAL A 202 28.80 -8.54 -5.82
CA VAL A 202 30.05 -8.93 -6.48
C VAL A 202 31.22 -8.89 -5.50
N THR A 203 31.89 -10.01 -5.31
CA THR A 203 33.16 -10.15 -4.59
C THR A 203 34.28 -10.63 -5.52
N THR A 204 35.51 -10.68 -5.00
CA THR A 204 36.66 -11.24 -5.70
C THR A 204 37.10 -12.56 -5.07
N TYR A 205 37.64 -13.44 -5.91
CA TYR A 205 38.22 -14.72 -5.51
C TYR A 205 39.57 -14.90 -6.20
N THR A 206 40.57 -15.34 -5.45
CA THR A 206 41.90 -15.68 -6.00
C THR A 206 41.93 -17.16 -6.35
N VAL A 207 42.12 -17.48 -7.63
CA VAL A 207 42.16 -18.84 -8.17
C VAL A 207 43.23 -19.67 -7.46
N GLN A 208 42.83 -20.84 -6.97
CA GLN A 208 43.69 -21.81 -6.28
C GLN A 208 44.04 -22.98 -7.21
N SER A 209 45.03 -23.79 -6.81
CA SER A 209 45.41 -24.98 -7.58
C SER A 209 44.23 -25.95 -7.68
N GLY A 210 43.90 -26.39 -8.90
CA GLY A 210 42.81 -27.32 -9.18
C GLY A 210 41.42 -26.69 -9.38
N ASP A 211 41.33 -25.36 -9.31
CA ASP A 211 40.11 -24.62 -9.62
C ASP A 211 39.80 -24.61 -11.12
N THR A 212 38.50 -24.54 -11.43
CA THR A 212 37.96 -24.16 -12.73
C THR A 212 36.88 -23.12 -12.52
N LEU A 213 36.57 -22.28 -13.51
CA LEU A 213 35.49 -21.29 -13.37
C LEU A 213 34.14 -21.95 -13.04
N LYS A 214 33.89 -23.15 -13.54
CA LYS A 214 32.67 -23.93 -13.21
C LYS A 214 32.63 -24.35 -11.73
N LYS A 215 33.76 -24.79 -11.16
CA LYS A 215 33.84 -25.12 -9.72
C LYS A 215 33.68 -23.88 -8.86
N ILE A 216 34.31 -22.78 -9.28
CA ILE A 216 34.19 -21.47 -8.62
C ILE A 216 32.74 -20.99 -8.66
N SER A 217 32.06 -21.00 -9.81
CA SER A 217 30.67 -20.54 -9.90
C SER A 217 29.75 -21.34 -8.97
N VAL A 218 29.90 -22.67 -8.92
CA VAL A 218 29.14 -23.54 -8.02
C VAL A 218 29.43 -23.23 -6.55
N ARG A 219 30.72 -23.02 -6.19
CA ARG A 219 31.12 -22.66 -4.82
C ARG A 219 30.43 -21.38 -4.33
N PHE A 220 30.26 -20.41 -5.23
CA PHE A 220 29.62 -19.13 -4.94
C PHE A 220 28.10 -19.14 -5.21
N GLY A 221 27.51 -20.31 -5.52
CA GLY A 221 26.06 -20.42 -5.74
C GLY A 221 25.56 -19.66 -6.97
N THR A 222 26.42 -19.46 -7.97
CA THR A 222 26.12 -18.72 -9.19
C THR A 222 26.38 -19.56 -10.45
N THR A 223 26.05 -19.03 -11.62
CA THR A 223 26.26 -19.72 -12.90
C THR A 223 27.60 -19.33 -13.54
N LEU A 224 28.15 -20.23 -14.36
CA LEU A 224 29.36 -19.93 -15.14
C LEU A 224 29.18 -18.67 -16.00
N ASP A 225 28.02 -18.51 -16.64
CA ASP A 225 27.70 -17.36 -17.47
C ASP A 225 27.71 -16.04 -16.67
N LYS A 226 27.14 -16.05 -15.46
CA LYS A 226 27.18 -14.89 -14.55
C LYS A 226 28.61 -14.54 -14.14
N VAL A 227 29.47 -15.54 -13.90
CA VAL A 227 30.90 -15.32 -13.60
C VAL A 227 31.64 -14.77 -14.83
N LEU A 228 31.38 -15.29 -16.03
CA LEU A 228 32.01 -14.77 -17.26
C LEU A 228 31.59 -13.34 -17.57
N ALA A 229 30.31 -13.00 -17.38
CA ALA A 229 29.81 -11.64 -17.55
C ALA A 229 30.52 -10.62 -16.64
N LEU A 230 30.93 -11.04 -15.43
CA LEU A 230 31.71 -10.22 -14.50
C LEU A 230 33.20 -10.12 -14.86
N ASN A 231 33.71 -11.02 -15.71
CA ASN A 231 35.12 -11.11 -16.06
C ASN A 231 35.31 -11.07 -17.59
N PRO A 232 34.98 -9.95 -18.25
CA PRO A 232 35.03 -9.85 -19.71
C PRO A 232 36.43 -10.07 -20.32
N GLY A 233 37.49 -9.99 -19.50
CA GLY A 233 38.86 -10.32 -19.92
C GLY A 233 39.17 -11.82 -20.01
N ILE A 234 38.29 -12.71 -19.52
CA ILE A 234 38.46 -14.16 -19.62
C ILE A 234 37.75 -14.65 -20.88
N THR A 235 38.50 -14.73 -21.98
CA THR A 235 37.98 -15.15 -23.29
C THR A 235 37.87 -16.66 -23.45
N ASN A 236 38.63 -17.43 -22.66
CA ASN A 236 38.53 -18.88 -22.60
C ASN A 236 38.27 -19.33 -21.14
N PRO A 237 37.07 -19.85 -20.82
CA PRO A 237 36.68 -20.22 -19.46
C PRO A 237 37.50 -21.38 -18.86
N ASP A 238 38.14 -22.18 -19.71
CA ASP A 238 38.99 -23.31 -19.30
C ASP A 238 40.44 -22.90 -19.04
N LYS A 239 40.79 -21.62 -19.29
CA LYS A 239 42.15 -21.09 -19.10
C LYS A 239 42.17 -20.00 -18.03
N ILE A 240 42.20 -20.43 -16.77
CA ILE A 240 42.49 -19.58 -15.61
C ILE A 240 43.78 -20.03 -14.92
N TYR A 241 44.49 -19.11 -14.27
CA TYR A 241 45.78 -19.39 -13.64
C TYR A 241 45.71 -19.24 -12.13
N VAL A 242 46.47 -20.05 -11.40
CA VAL A 242 46.62 -19.90 -9.94
C VAL A 242 47.13 -18.49 -9.62
N GLY A 243 46.49 -17.84 -8.65
CA GLY A 243 46.77 -16.44 -8.27
C GLY A 243 45.98 -15.41 -9.07
N GLN A 244 45.32 -15.79 -10.16
CA GLN A 244 44.43 -14.89 -10.90
C GLN A 244 43.24 -14.48 -10.04
N VAL A 245 42.90 -13.18 -10.06
CA VAL A 245 41.72 -12.66 -9.36
C VAL A 245 40.53 -12.68 -10.31
N VAL A 246 39.43 -13.31 -9.88
CA VAL A 246 38.16 -13.36 -10.62
C VAL A 246 37.05 -12.72 -9.80
N ARG A 247 36.15 -12.00 -10.47
CA ARG A 247 34.93 -11.43 -9.87
C ARG A 247 33.80 -12.45 -9.88
N VAL A 248 33.08 -12.59 -8.78
CA VAL A 248 31.97 -13.56 -8.63
C VAL A 248 30.82 -12.90 -7.87
N TYR A 249 29.58 -13.35 -8.11
CA TYR A 249 28.39 -12.94 -7.34
C TYR A 249 28.26 -13.71 -6.01
#